data_AF-A0A0H1BB88-F1
#
_entry.id   AF-A0A0H1BB88-F1
#
_cell.length_a   1.000
_cell.length_b   1.000
_cell.length_c   1.000
_cell.angle_alpha   90.00
_cell.angle_beta   90.00
_cell.angle_gamma   90.00
#
_symmetry.space_group_name_H-M   'P 1'
#
loop_
_entity.id
_entity.type
_entity.pdbx_description
1 polymer ?
#
loop_
_entity_poly.entity_id
_entity_poly.type
_entity_poly.pdbx_seq_one_letter_code
_entity_poly.pdbx_strand_id
1 'polypeptide(L)'
;MASSNDQPETGEASGGTNRPGPRGVRWTEEEEMWLIVNTIEQHSNQWLAQNIPGGNGRTANSIASHLAELRVRNMLPRGWRSGIINGTPDWTLAEDLEIIEWILHEQRRIDAQVFVATDRSGEAIQRRSRFLMADDGFAAIVYDTEERLRLVQLRYDMAPEGPEREAAYAALVQAENDAERIIRDALRETRDGSVYEANIW
;
A
#
# COMPACT_ATOMS: atom_id res chain seq x y z
N MET A 1 -30.89 -28.20 -66.36
CA MET A 1 -29.65 -28.52 -65.64
C MET A 1 -29.20 -27.23 -64.97
N ALA A 2 -29.52 -27.02 -63.69
CA ALA A 2 -28.75 -27.48 -62.51
C ALA A 2 -27.37 -26.77 -62.48
N SER A 3 -26.97 -25.97 -61.48
CA SER A 3 -27.44 -25.83 -60.10
C SER A 3 -27.25 -24.40 -59.59
N SER A 4 -28.32 -23.81 -59.06
CA SER A 4 -28.25 -22.79 -58.01
C SER A 4 -27.93 -23.48 -56.69
N ASN A 5 -27.03 -22.92 -55.89
CA ASN A 5 -26.79 -23.39 -54.53
C ASN A 5 -27.37 -22.35 -53.56
N ASP A 6 -28.42 -22.75 -52.85
CA ASP A 6 -28.94 -22.11 -51.64
C ASP A 6 -27.91 -22.18 -50.51
N GLN A 7 -27.82 -21.13 -49.68
CA GLN A 7 -28.06 -21.14 -48.21
C GLN A 7 -27.57 -19.85 -47.51
N PRO A 8 -28.05 -19.55 -46.28
CA PRO A 8 -28.73 -18.29 -45.97
C PRO A 8 -27.98 -17.36 -45.00
N GLU A 9 -28.62 -16.22 -44.73
CA GLU A 9 -28.36 -15.33 -43.58
C GLU A 9 -28.01 -16.09 -42.31
N THR A 10 -26.92 -15.70 -41.66
CA THR A 10 -26.83 -15.40 -40.22
C THR A 10 -25.38 -15.10 -39.85
N GLY A 11 -25.18 -13.89 -39.34
CA GLY A 11 -23.86 -13.36 -39.02
C GLY A 11 -23.98 -11.96 -38.46
N GLU A 12 -24.86 -11.80 -37.47
CA GLU A 12 -24.77 -10.68 -36.54
C GLU A 12 -23.39 -10.74 -35.90
N ALA A 13 -22.43 -10.02 -36.48
CA ALA A 13 -21.21 -9.67 -35.81
C ALA A 13 -21.60 -8.72 -34.71
N SER A 14 -21.77 -9.27 -33.51
CA SER A 14 -21.93 -8.58 -32.24
C SER A 14 -21.05 -7.33 -32.23
N GLY A 15 -21.69 -6.18 -32.46
CA GLY A 15 -21.09 -4.87 -32.30
C GLY A 15 -20.68 -4.74 -30.85
N GLY A 16 -19.45 -5.13 -30.55
CA GLY A 16 -18.82 -4.89 -29.26
C GLY A 16 -18.88 -3.39 -29.03
N THR A 17 -19.82 -2.96 -28.21
CA THR A 17 -19.89 -1.60 -27.71
C THR A 17 -18.68 -1.40 -26.81
N ASN A 18 -17.54 -1.09 -27.42
CA ASN A 18 -16.45 -0.37 -26.77
C ASN A 18 -17.03 0.99 -26.40
N ARG A 19 -17.75 1.04 -25.28
CA ARG A 19 -18.05 2.31 -24.61
C ARG A 19 -16.70 2.93 -24.28
N PRO A 20 -16.35 4.09 -24.86
CA PRO A 20 -15.18 4.81 -24.43
C PRO A 20 -15.45 5.22 -22.98
N GLY A 21 -14.74 4.61 -22.02
CA GLY A 21 -14.74 5.09 -20.65
C GLY A 21 -14.36 6.58 -20.65
N PRO A 22 -14.93 7.41 -19.76
CA PRO A 22 -14.68 8.84 -19.76
C PRO A 22 -13.19 9.11 -19.56
N ARG A 23 -12.51 9.56 -20.64
CA ARG A 23 -11.12 10.02 -20.58
C ARG A 23 -11.08 11.29 -19.72
N GLY A 24 -10.23 11.32 -18.69
CA GLY A 24 -9.95 12.52 -17.91
C GLY A 24 -10.62 12.62 -16.54
N VAL A 25 -11.23 11.56 -16.00
CA VAL A 25 -11.65 11.54 -14.59
C VAL A 25 -10.41 11.62 -13.70
N ARG A 26 -10.39 12.56 -12.75
CA ARG A 26 -9.28 12.71 -11.79
C ARG A 26 -9.16 11.47 -10.91
N TRP A 27 -7.95 11.11 -10.51
CA TRP A 27 -7.71 10.05 -9.53
C TRP A 27 -8.14 10.54 -8.16
N THR A 28 -8.88 9.72 -7.42
CA THR A 28 -9.14 9.98 -6.00
C THR A 28 -7.98 9.47 -5.16
N GLU A 29 -7.85 9.98 -3.93
CA GLU A 29 -6.83 9.51 -2.97
C GLU A 29 -7.03 8.01 -2.66
N GLU A 30 -8.28 7.55 -2.56
CA GLU A 30 -8.60 6.14 -2.35
C GLU A 30 -8.18 5.26 -3.54
N GLU A 31 -8.47 5.67 -4.77
CA GLU A 31 -8.05 4.95 -5.97
C GLU A 31 -6.52 4.86 -6.07
N GLU A 32 -5.83 5.97 -5.77
CA GLU A 32 -4.37 6.04 -5.81
C GLU A 32 -3.72 5.16 -4.73
N MET A 33 -4.17 5.28 -3.48
CA MET A 33 -3.66 4.45 -2.38
C MET A 33 -3.91 2.97 -2.63
N TRP A 34 -5.12 2.62 -3.06
CA TRP A 34 -5.45 1.24 -3.43
C TRP A 34 -4.51 0.73 -4.52
N LEU A 35 -4.23 1.56 -5.54
CA LEU A 35 -3.34 1.18 -6.64
C LEU A 35 -1.89 1.00 -6.18
N ILE A 36 -1.37 1.91 -5.35
CA ILE A 36 -0.01 1.83 -4.81
C ILE A 36 0.18 0.53 -4.03
N VAL A 37 -0.75 0.22 -3.12
CA VAL A 37 -0.74 -1.02 -2.33
C VAL A 37 -0.83 -2.26 -3.22
N ASN A 38 -1.84 -2.34 -4.09
CA ASN A 38 -2.10 -3.54 -4.90
C ASN A 38 -1.03 -3.77 -5.99
N THR A 39 -0.15 -2.80 -6.23
CA THR A 39 0.99 -2.98 -7.13
C THR A 39 2.21 -3.59 -6.45
N ILE A 40 2.26 -3.65 -5.11
CA ILE A 40 3.30 -4.38 -4.35
C ILE A 40 3.27 -5.87 -4.72
N GLU A 41 2.07 -6.47 -4.85
CA GLU A 41 1.86 -7.85 -5.29
C GLU A 41 2.01 -8.07 -6.80
N GLN A 42 2.53 -7.08 -7.53
CA GLN A 42 2.84 -7.16 -8.97
C GLN A 42 1.63 -7.48 -9.87
N HIS A 43 0.39 -7.27 -9.41
CA HIS A 43 -0.81 -7.50 -10.22
C HIS A 43 -0.77 -6.78 -11.58
N SER A 44 -1.27 -7.44 -12.62
CA SER A 44 -1.26 -6.87 -13.98
C SER A 44 -2.09 -5.59 -14.07
N ASN A 45 -1.76 -4.68 -14.99
CA ASN A 45 -2.56 -3.47 -15.22
C ASN A 45 -4.02 -3.78 -15.58
N GLN A 46 -4.25 -4.92 -16.25
CA GLN A 46 -5.59 -5.38 -16.59
C GLN A 46 -6.37 -5.78 -15.34
N TRP A 47 -5.75 -6.54 -14.44
CA TRP A 47 -6.36 -6.92 -13.18
C TRP A 47 -6.66 -5.68 -12.32
N LEU A 48 -5.72 -4.75 -12.21
CA LEU A 48 -5.91 -3.51 -11.45
C LEU A 48 -7.08 -2.68 -11.99
N ALA A 49 -7.17 -2.54 -13.32
CA ALA A 49 -8.27 -1.83 -13.96
C ALA A 49 -9.65 -2.48 -13.72
N GLN A 50 -9.70 -3.80 -13.57
CA GLN A 50 -10.95 -4.55 -13.33
C GLN A 50 -11.40 -4.51 -11.86
N ASN A 51 -10.45 -4.32 -10.92
CA ASN A 51 -10.71 -4.44 -9.48
C ASN A 51 -10.62 -3.11 -8.72
N ILE A 52 -10.28 -2.01 -9.40
CA ILE A 52 -10.15 -0.70 -8.75
C ILE A 52 -11.49 -0.27 -8.11
N PRO A 53 -11.47 0.24 -6.86
CA PRO A 53 -12.68 0.75 -6.21
C PRO A 53 -13.27 1.93 -6.98
N GLY A 54 -14.58 2.15 -6.80
CA GLY A 54 -15.30 3.27 -7.41
C GLY A 54 -15.83 3.02 -8.83
N GLY A 55 -15.53 1.88 -9.46
CA GLY A 55 -16.16 1.45 -10.72
C GLY A 55 -15.94 2.39 -11.92
N ASN A 56 -15.02 3.35 -11.79
CA ASN A 56 -14.65 4.26 -12.84
C ASN A 56 -13.90 3.46 -13.89
N GLY A 57 -14.29 3.57 -15.17
CA GLY A 57 -13.73 2.81 -16.29
C GLY A 57 -12.25 3.08 -16.61
N ARG A 58 -11.37 2.92 -15.62
CA ARG A 58 -9.92 2.91 -15.75
C ARG A 58 -9.58 1.78 -16.70
N THR A 59 -8.63 2.06 -17.57
CA THR A 59 -8.09 1.07 -18.51
C THR A 59 -6.70 0.66 -18.04
N ALA A 60 -6.22 -0.48 -18.50
CA ALA A 60 -4.85 -0.90 -18.26
C ALA A 60 -3.83 0.19 -18.69
N ASN A 61 -4.13 0.93 -19.76
CA ASN A 61 -3.31 2.04 -20.23
C ASN A 61 -3.33 3.23 -19.26
N SER A 62 -4.51 3.63 -18.74
CA SER A 62 -4.57 4.73 -17.77
C SER A 62 -3.87 4.38 -16.47
N ILE A 63 -3.94 3.12 -16.02
CA ILE A 63 -3.19 2.62 -14.86
C ILE A 63 -1.68 2.75 -15.13
N ALA A 64 -1.21 2.27 -16.28
CA ALA A 64 0.21 2.36 -16.65
C ALA A 64 0.71 3.81 -16.69
N SER A 65 -0.07 4.70 -17.31
CA SER A 65 0.25 6.13 -17.40
C SER A 65 0.28 6.80 -16.03
N HIS A 66 -0.68 6.50 -15.15
CA HIS A 66 -0.72 7.07 -13.81
C HIS A 66 0.46 6.62 -12.95
N LEU A 67 0.77 5.32 -12.96
CA LEU A 67 1.96 4.80 -12.27
C LEU A 67 3.26 5.39 -12.82
N ALA A 68 3.33 5.68 -14.11
CA ALA A 68 4.50 6.37 -14.70
C ALA A 68 4.58 7.83 -14.23
N GLU A 69 3.45 8.52 -14.13
CA GLU A 69 3.37 9.89 -13.62
C GLU A 69 3.79 9.98 -12.15
N LEU A 70 3.33 9.07 -11.28
CA LEU A 70 3.76 9.01 -9.88
C LEU A 70 5.28 8.83 -9.76
N ARG A 71 5.89 8.01 -10.61
CA ARG A 71 7.36 7.86 -10.65
C ARG A 71 8.07 9.13 -11.10
N VAL A 72 7.56 9.82 -12.12
CA VAL A 72 8.13 11.09 -12.59
C VAL A 72 8.06 12.17 -11.50
N ARG A 73 7.01 12.13 -10.68
CA ARG A 73 6.80 13.03 -9.54
C ARG A 73 7.54 12.61 -8.27
N ASN A 74 8.35 11.55 -8.30
CA ASN A 74 9.04 10.99 -7.13
C ASN A 74 8.09 10.58 -5.99
N MET A 75 6.88 10.13 -6.31
CA MET A 75 5.90 9.60 -5.35
C MET A 75 5.85 8.07 -5.33
N LEU A 76 6.51 7.41 -6.28
CA LEU A 76 6.55 5.95 -6.39
C LEU A 76 7.94 5.50 -6.87
N PRO A 77 8.56 4.48 -6.26
CA PRO A 77 9.81 3.91 -6.76
C PRO A 77 9.67 3.39 -8.19
N ARG A 78 10.76 3.43 -8.94
CA ARG A 78 10.83 2.80 -10.28
C ARG A 78 10.76 1.29 -10.14
N GLY A 79 11.47 0.76 -9.14
CA GLY A 79 11.51 -0.64 -8.77
C GLY A 79 10.25 -1.19 -8.10
N TRP A 80 9.24 -0.37 -7.80
CA TRP A 80 8.08 -0.75 -6.97
C TRP A 80 7.41 -2.07 -7.38
N ARG A 81 7.29 -2.31 -8.69
CA ARG A 81 6.65 -3.52 -9.26
C ARG A 81 7.63 -4.60 -9.70
N SER A 82 8.91 -4.40 -9.45
CA SER A 82 9.95 -5.36 -9.81
C SER A 82 9.91 -6.54 -8.84
N GLY A 83 10.08 -7.75 -9.36
CA GLY A 83 10.42 -8.90 -8.52
C GLY A 83 11.91 -8.94 -8.14
N ILE A 84 12.70 -8.01 -8.67
CA ILE A 84 14.13 -7.93 -8.37
C ILE A 84 14.29 -7.29 -6.99
N ILE A 85 15.07 -7.95 -6.15
CA ILE A 85 15.43 -7.47 -4.82
C ILE A 85 16.87 -7.01 -4.91
N ASN A 86 17.08 -5.70 -4.93
CA ASN A 86 18.41 -5.14 -4.78
C ASN A 86 18.65 -4.97 -3.28
N GLY A 87 19.59 -5.74 -2.73
CA GLY A 87 19.95 -5.74 -1.31
C GLY A 87 20.76 -4.50 -0.87
N THR A 88 20.89 -3.50 -1.73
CA THR A 88 21.60 -2.25 -1.46
C THR A 88 20.73 -1.08 -1.91
N PRO A 89 20.67 0.03 -1.14
CA PRO A 89 21.34 0.31 0.15
C PRO A 89 20.69 -0.41 1.35
N ASP A 90 21.28 -0.27 2.55
CA ASP A 90 20.71 -0.80 3.80
C ASP A 90 19.35 -0.18 4.13
N TRP A 91 18.51 -0.92 4.87
CA TRP A 91 17.20 -0.43 5.31
C TRP A 91 17.34 0.69 6.33
N THR A 92 16.69 1.82 6.06
CA THR A 92 16.65 2.95 6.98
C THR A 92 15.59 2.76 8.06
N LEU A 93 15.72 3.49 9.16
CA LEU A 93 14.72 3.47 10.23
C LEU A 93 13.35 3.97 9.73
N ALA A 94 13.33 4.98 8.83
CA ALA A 94 12.10 5.51 8.26
C ALA A 94 11.40 4.49 7.37
N GLU A 95 12.14 3.74 6.54
CA GLU A 95 11.58 2.65 5.73
C GLU A 95 10.98 1.54 6.61
N ASP A 96 11.68 1.13 7.67
CA ASP A 96 11.18 0.10 8.58
C ASP A 96 9.91 0.55 9.32
N LEU A 97 9.85 1.81 9.78
CA LEU A 97 8.66 2.38 10.42
C LEU A 97 7.47 2.43 9.46
N GLU A 98 7.67 2.86 8.22
CA GLU A 98 6.61 2.89 7.21
C GLU A 98 6.07 1.47 6.91
N ILE A 99 6.94 0.46 6.91
CA ILE A 99 6.52 -0.94 6.76
C ILE A 99 5.68 -1.39 7.96
N ILE A 100 6.02 -0.96 9.18
CA ILE A 100 5.25 -1.27 10.38
C ILE A 100 3.87 -0.62 10.31
N GLU A 101 3.79 0.67 9.96
CA GLU A 101 2.52 1.38 9.75
C GLU A 101 1.66 0.69 8.69
N TRP A 102 2.27 0.25 7.58
CA TRP A 102 1.58 -0.52 6.55
C TRP A 102 0.97 -1.81 7.12
N ILE A 103 1.66 -2.53 8.01
CA ILE A 103 1.15 -3.73 8.67
C ILE A 103 -0.01 -3.39 9.62
N LEU A 104 0.14 -2.36 10.46
CA LEU A 104 -0.88 -1.92 11.40
C LEU A 104 -2.16 -1.48 10.69
N HIS A 105 -2.04 -0.91 9.49
CA HIS A 105 -3.17 -0.58 8.62
C HIS A 105 -3.69 -1.75 7.77
N GLU A 106 -3.45 -3.00 8.19
CA GLU A 106 -3.88 -4.22 7.48
C GLU A 106 -3.44 -4.23 6.00
N GLN A 107 -2.26 -3.67 5.73
CA GLN A 107 -1.68 -3.53 4.41
C GLN A 107 -2.46 -2.61 3.45
N ARG A 108 -3.34 -1.73 3.94
CA ARG A 108 -4.19 -0.87 3.10
C ARG A 108 -3.66 0.53 2.83
N ARG A 109 -2.64 0.96 3.57
CA ARG A 109 -2.04 2.30 3.46
C ARG A 109 -0.53 2.21 3.54
N ILE A 110 0.16 2.82 2.59
CA ILE A 110 1.63 2.94 2.61
C ILE A 110 2.05 4.22 1.90
N ASP A 111 2.97 4.98 2.48
CA ASP A 111 3.66 6.08 1.83
C ASP A 111 4.84 5.54 1.00
N ALA A 112 4.57 5.31 -0.28
CA ALA A 112 5.59 4.83 -1.21
C ALA A 112 6.76 5.81 -1.39
N GLN A 113 6.58 7.11 -1.07
CA GLN A 113 7.61 8.12 -1.24
C GLN A 113 8.84 7.87 -0.35
N VAL A 114 8.63 7.28 0.83
CA VAL A 114 9.70 6.88 1.77
C VAL A 114 10.75 6.00 1.11
N PHE A 115 10.35 5.19 0.12
CA PHE A 115 11.20 4.21 -0.55
C PHE A 115 11.79 4.68 -1.88
N VAL A 116 11.50 5.92 -2.31
CA VAL A 116 11.91 6.43 -3.63
C VAL A 116 13.42 6.60 -3.73
N ALA A 117 14.05 7.10 -2.68
CA ALA A 117 15.50 7.36 -2.67
C ALA A 117 16.34 6.09 -2.82
N THR A 118 15.83 4.97 -2.30
CA THR A 118 16.47 3.65 -2.30
C THR A 118 15.94 2.73 -3.41
N ASP A 119 14.95 3.20 -4.18
CA ASP A 119 14.28 2.49 -5.27
C ASP A 119 13.77 1.08 -4.87
N ARG A 120 13.21 0.93 -3.66
CA ARG A 120 12.75 -0.39 -3.20
C ARG A 120 11.67 -0.97 -4.10
N SER A 121 11.72 -2.29 -4.25
CA SER A 121 10.65 -3.07 -4.84
C SER A 121 9.63 -3.52 -3.80
N GLY A 122 8.40 -3.75 -4.25
CA GLY A 122 7.33 -4.30 -3.42
C GLY A 122 7.70 -5.67 -2.83
N GLU A 123 8.41 -6.52 -3.61
CA GLU A 123 8.93 -7.79 -3.10
C GLU A 123 9.93 -7.59 -1.95
N ALA A 124 10.83 -6.59 -2.05
CA ALA A 124 11.76 -6.28 -0.97
C ALA A 124 11.03 -5.81 0.29
N ILE A 125 10.01 -4.97 0.14
CA ILE A 125 9.13 -4.50 1.22
C ILE A 125 8.41 -5.67 1.90
N GLN A 126 7.83 -6.58 1.12
CA GLN A 126 7.14 -7.77 1.65
C GLN A 126 8.08 -8.72 2.40
N ARG A 127 9.33 -8.87 1.95
CA ARG A 127 10.31 -9.67 2.69
C ARG A 127 10.73 -8.97 3.98
N ARG A 128 10.94 -7.67 3.92
CA ARG A 128 11.32 -6.88 5.08
C ARG A 128 10.22 -6.86 6.13
N SER A 129 8.94 -6.78 5.75
CA SER A 129 7.82 -6.87 6.69
C SER A 129 7.79 -8.19 7.45
N ARG A 130 7.99 -9.32 6.75
CA ARG A 130 8.10 -10.64 7.39
C ARG A 130 9.29 -10.72 8.33
N PHE A 131 10.44 -10.15 7.95
CA PHE A 131 11.62 -10.12 8.80
C PHE A 131 11.39 -9.29 10.08
N LEU A 132 10.82 -8.08 9.95
CA LEU A 132 10.55 -7.21 11.09
C LEU A 132 9.61 -7.87 12.10
N MET A 133 8.57 -8.55 11.62
CA MET A 133 7.58 -9.22 12.47
C MET A 133 7.95 -10.67 12.86
N ALA A 134 9.16 -11.14 12.53
CA ALA A 134 9.60 -12.48 12.90
C ALA A 134 10.06 -12.60 14.36
N ASP A 135 10.44 -11.47 14.98
CA ASP A 135 10.72 -11.40 16.41
C ASP A 135 9.40 -11.23 17.16
N ASP A 136 8.96 -12.29 17.84
CA ASP A 136 7.69 -12.32 18.59
C ASP A 136 7.63 -11.24 19.69
N GLY A 137 8.77 -10.89 20.30
CA GLY A 137 8.85 -9.87 21.34
C GLY A 137 8.64 -8.48 20.76
N PHE A 138 9.31 -8.16 19.65
CA PHE A 138 9.11 -6.92 18.93
C PHE A 138 7.69 -6.81 18.37
N ALA A 139 7.17 -7.87 17.74
CA ALA A 139 5.81 -7.90 17.21
C ALA A 139 4.77 -7.66 18.32
N ALA A 140 4.96 -8.25 19.50
CA ALA A 140 4.09 -8.00 20.65
C ALA A 140 4.12 -6.53 21.09
N ILE A 141 5.29 -5.89 21.15
CA ILE A 141 5.41 -4.45 21.46
C ILE A 141 4.64 -3.60 20.45
N VAL A 142 4.75 -3.90 19.15
CA VAL A 142 4.08 -3.17 18.07
C VAL A 142 2.55 -3.25 18.23
N TYR A 143 2.00 -4.46 18.35
CA TYR A 143 0.55 -4.65 18.47
C TYR A 143 -0.02 -4.16 19.81
N ASP A 144 0.68 -4.36 20.92
CA ASP A 144 0.24 -3.85 22.23
C ASP A 144 0.21 -2.32 22.26
N THR A 145 1.18 -1.69 21.60
CA THR A 145 1.25 -0.22 21.50
C THR A 145 0.08 0.32 20.67
N GLU A 146 -0.21 -0.31 19.52
CA GLU A 146 -1.35 0.07 18.67
C GLU A 146 -2.68 -0.11 19.39
N GLU A 147 -2.88 -1.23 20.11
CA GLU A 147 -4.12 -1.45 20.86
C GLU A 147 -4.30 -0.42 21.98
N ARG A 148 -3.22 -0.03 22.67
CA ARG A 148 -3.27 1.06 23.66
C ARG A 148 -3.68 2.38 23.01
N LEU A 149 -3.11 2.71 21.84
CA LEU A 149 -3.47 3.92 21.11
C LEU A 149 -4.95 3.90 20.70
N ARG A 150 -5.43 2.77 20.18
CA ARG A 150 -6.83 2.56 19.81
C ARG A 150 -7.78 2.76 21.00
N LEU A 151 -7.43 2.29 22.19
CA LEU A 151 -8.22 2.50 23.40
C LEU A 151 -8.26 3.97 23.83
N VAL A 152 -7.17 4.73 23.63
CA VAL A 152 -7.14 6.17 23.89
C VAL A 152 -7.98 6.93 22.86
N GLN A 153 -7.88 6.58 21.57
CA GLN A 153 -8.74 7.12 20.51
C GLN A 153 -10.21 6.91 20.82
N LEU A 154 -10.61 5.70 21.22
CA LEU A 154 -11.98 5.40 21.60
C LEU A 154 -12.48 6.28 22.75
N ARG A 155 -11.64 6.55 23.75
CA ARG A 155 -11.99 7.46 24.86
C ARG A 155 -12.22 8.88 24.37
N TYR A 156 -11.40 9.37 23.44
CA TYR A 156 -11.59 10.68 22.81
C TYR A 156 -12.89 10.73 22.00
N ASP A 157 -13.18 9.71 21.19
CA ASP A 157 -14.39 9.64 20.37
C ASP A 157 -15.68 9.59 21.21
N MET A 158 -15.60 8.98 22.40
CA MET A 158 -16.72 8.89 23.36
C MET A 158 -16.83 10.10 24.30
N ALA A 159 -15.85 11.00 24.32
CA ALA A 159 -15.85 12.14 25.23
C ALA A 159 -16.93 13.16 24.83
N PRO A 160 -17.72 13.67 25.80
CA PRO A 160 -18.68 14.73 25.52
C PRO A 160 -17.94 16.03 25.14
N GLU A 161 -18.55 16.82 24.27
CA GLU A 161 -18.03 18.15 23.90
C GLU A 161 -17.76 19.02 25.15
N GLY A 162 -16.65 19.75 25.12
CA GLY A 162 -16.22 20.62 26.22
C GLY A 162 -14.85 20.22 26.79
N PRO A 163 -14.55 20.61 28.04
CA PRO A 163 -13.24 20.40 28.67
C PRO A 163 -12.80 18.93 28.70
N GLU A 164 -13.74 17.99 28.84
CA GLU A 164 -13.46 16.55 28.83
C GLU A 164 -12.93 16.08 27.48
N ARG A 165 -13.51 16.57 26.36
CA ARG A 165 -13.02 16.27 25.02
C ARG A 165 -11.65 16.88 24.75
N GLU A 166 -11.40 18.10 25.24
CA GLU A 166 -10.08 18.74 25.15
C GLU A 166 -9.00 17.96 25.91
N ALA A 167 -9.33 17.49 27.13
CA ALA A 167 -8.42 16.66 27.92
C ALA A 167 -8.17 15.29 27.27
N ALA A 168 -9.21 14.65 26.72
CA ALA A 168 -9.08 13.40 26.00
C ALA A 168 -8.25 13.56 24.71
N TYR A 169 -8.41 14.67 23.99
CA TYR A 169 -7.60 15.01 22.83
C TYR A 169 -6.12 15.20 23.20
N ALA A 170 -5.83 15.92 24.28
CA ALA A 170 -4.46 16.08 24.77
C ALA A 170 -3.82 14.73 25.14
N ALA A 171 -4.59 13.83 25.76
CA ALA A 171 -4.14 12.47 26.06
C ALA A 171 -3.89 11.63 24.81
N LEU A 172 -4.74 11.77 23.77
CA LEU A 172 -4.55 11.13 22.48
C LEU A 172 -3.26 11.59 21.81
N VAL A 173 -3.04 12.90 21.69
CA VAL A 173 -1.80 13.45 21.10
C VAL A 173 -0.56 12.94 21.86
N GLN A 174 -0.63 12.87 23.19
CA GLN A 174 0.47 12.31 23.98
C GLN A 174 0.68 10.82 23.70
N ALA A 175 -0.41 10.04 23.60
CA ALA A 175 -0.35 8.62 23.30
C ALA A 175 0.21 8.34 21.90
N GLU A 176 -0.14 9.14 20.88
CA GLU A 176 0.41 9.03 19.53
C GLU A 176 1.94 9.24 19.55
N ASN A 177 2.41 10.30 20.22
CA ASN A 177 3.84 10.58 20.34
C ASN A 177 4.59 9.48 21.12
N ASP A 178 3.98 8.96 22.18
CA ASP A 178 4.56 7.89 22.98
C ASP A 178 4.59 6.57 22.19
N ALA A 179 3.55 6.27 21.40
CA ALA A 179 3.47 5.08 20.55
C ALA A 179 4.59 5.07 19.50
N GLU A 180 4.74 6.17 18.76
CA GLU A 180 5.80 6.31 17.76
C GLU A 180 7.18 6.14 18.40
N ARG A 181 7.40 6.76 19.58
CA ARG A 181 8.68 6.64 20.31
C ARG A 181 8.94 5.19 20.75
N ILE A 182 7.96 4.52 21.35
CA ILE A 182 8.10 3.14 21.85
C ILE A 182 8.46 2.19 20.71
N ILE A 183 7.72 2.24 19.59
CA ILE A 183 8.00 1.38 18.42
C ILE A 183 9.38 1.67 17.85
N ARG A 184 9.74 2.95 17.72
CA ARG A 184 11.05 3.36 17.20
C ARG A 184 12.21 2.88 18.08
N ASP A 185 12.09 3.01 19.40
CA ASP A 185 13.13 2.62 20.33
C ASP A 185 13.27 1.10 20.38
N ALA A 186 12.15 0.35 20.41
CA ALA A 186 12.16 -1.10 20.32
C ALA A 186 12.81 -1.58 19.01
N LEU A 187 12.50 -0.94 17.88
CA LEU A 187 13.08 -1.27 16.58
C LEU A 187 14.59 -1.04 16.55
N ARG A 188 15.08 0.03 17.20
CA ARG A 188 16.52 0.28 17.34
C ARG A 188 17.19 -0.80 18.17
N GLU A 189 16.58 -1.20 19.30
CA GLU A 189 17.10 -2.26 20.14
C GLU A 189 17.18 -3.61 19.41
N THR A 190 16.15 -3.97 18.63
CA THR A 190 16.18 -5.19 17.80
C THR A 190 17.27 -5.10 16.74
N ARG A 191 17.42 -3.94 16.07
CA ARG A 191 18.48 -3.72 15.07
C ARG A 191 19.89 -3.80 15.67
N ASP A 192 20.11 -3.18 16.81
CA ASP A 192 21.42 -3.13 17.49
C ASP A 192 21.74 -4.46 18.22
N GLY A 193 20.72 -5.17 18.72
CA GLY A 193 20.84 -6.51 19.30
C GLY A 193 21.08 -7.60 18.25
N SER A 194 20.64 -7.38 17.01
CA SER A 194 20.85 -8.28 15.86
C SER A 194 22.22 -8.14 15.17
N VAL A 195 23.16 -7.41 15.77
CA VAL A 195 24.59 -7.43 15.39
C VAL A 195 25.16 -8.81 15.77
N TYR A 196 24.75 -9.88 15.05
CA TYR A 196 25.44 -11.17 14.81
C TYR A 196 24.50 -12.26 14.25
N GLU A 197 23.59 -11.94 13.33
CA GLU A 197 23.21 -12.93 12.31
C GLU A 197 23.62 -12.43 10.92
N ALA A 198 24.92 -12.48 10.70
CA ALA A 198 25.47 -12.43 9.36
C ALA A 198 24.94 -13.63 8.56
N ASN A 199 24.23 -13.33 7.47
CA ASN A 199 23.95 -14.23 6.34
C ASN A 199 23.01 -15.42 6.63
N ILE A 200 21.70 -15.18 6.52
CA ILE A 200 20.85 -16.10 5.76
C ILE A 200 20.02 -15.23 4.80
N TRP A 201 20.51 -15.13 3.56
CA TRP A 201 19.90 -14.43 2.43
C TRP A 201 18.88 -15.31 1.72
#